data_AF-A0A820I215-F1
#
_entry.id   AF-A0A820I215-F1
#
_cell.length_a   1.000
_cell.length_b   1.000
_cell.length_c   1.000
_cell.angle_alpha   90.00
_cell.angle_beta   90.00
_cell.angle_gamma   90.00
#
_symmetry.space_group_name_H-M   'P 1'
#
loop_
_entity.id
_entity.type
_entity.pdbx_description
1 polymer ?
#
loop_
_entity_poly.entity_id
_entity_poly.type
_entity_poly.pdbx_seq_one_letter_code
_entity_poly.pdbx_strand_id
1 'polypeptide(L)'
;RAGRDRIKKLKTLAEKTGQTLKETISHHFDTNAITPGTTFMANLDEQLKYFINVKLTTDPLWSGVDIHLSGHLTPGEGEHKIMEYIRYTRSQPGYDVNTRHCLYGLDADLIMLGLVTHEMHFALLREEVKYGPKKISKIVREEEINWHLLQLCLLRDYIDLEFRSVKEKLKFPYDLENIVDDWILMGYLVGNDFIPHLPHVHINQEALPLLWEAYKKVLPTLDGYMNENGELNLSRFEIYLTALSKYDYEH
;
A
#
# COMPACT_ATOMS: atom_id res chain seq x y z
N ARG A 1 24.63 0.89 -7.06
CA ARG A 1 24.46 2.36 -7.27
C ARG A 1 24.29 3.10 -5.94
N ALA A 2 23.36 2.68 -5.07
CA ALA A 2 23.05 3.33 -3.78
C ALA A 2 24.26 3.66 -2.86
N GLY A 3 25.26 2.77 -2.74
CA GLY A 3 26.44 3.03 -1.88
C GLY A 3 27.32 4.21 -2.33
N ARG A 4 27.44 4.47 -3.64
CA ARG A 4 28.25 5.61 -4.15
C ARG A 4 27.55 6.95 -3.93
N ASP A 5 26.22 6.97 -4.03
CA ASP A 5 25.41 8.17 -3.79
C ASP A 5 25.34 8.53 -2.30
N ARG A 6 25.35 7.52 -1.41
CA ARG A 6 25.42 7.72 0.04
C ARG A 6 26.72 8.38 0.47
N ILE A 7 27.87 7.91 -0.01
CA ILE A 7 29.17 8.52 0.33
C ILE A 7 29.25 9.96 -0.18
N LYS A 8 28.71 10.26 -1.37
CA LYS A 8 28.60 11.64 -1.86
C LYS A 8 27.75 12.51 -0.94
N LYS A 9 26.56 12.05 -0.54
CA LYS A 9 25.69 12.78 0.40
C LYS A 9 26.35 13.04 1.75
N LEU A 10 27.06 12.05 2.29
CA LEU A 10 27.77 12.17 3.58
C LEU A 10 28.96 13.14 3.50
N LYS A 11 29.68 13.18 2.37
CA LYS A 11 30.73 14.19 2.13
C LYS A 11 30.15 15.60 2.11
N THR A 12 29.05 15.81 1.40
CA THR A 12 28.37 17.12 1.36
C THR A 12 27.82 17.53 2.73
N LEU A 13 27.37 16.57 3.54
CA LEU A 13 26.91 16.85 4.91
C LEU A 13 28.07 17.22 5.84
N ALA A 14 29.21 16.53 5.74
CA ALA A 14 30.42 16.83 6.49
C ALA A 14 30.93 18.25 6.17
N GLU A 15 30.97 18.63 4.89
CA GLU A 15 31.33 19.99 4.44
C GLU A 15 30.39 21.07 4.99
N LYS A 16 29.07 20.80 5.06
CA LYS A 16 28.08 21.75 5.59
C LYS A 16 28.10 21.88 7.11
N THR A 17 28.49 20.84 7.82
CA THR A 17 28.49 20.78 9.29
C THR A 17 29.85 21.10 9.91
N GLY A 18 30.89 21.24 9.09
CA GLY A 18 32.27 21.48 9.56
C GLY A 18 32.90 20.27 10.24
N GLN A 19 32.28 19.09 10.13
CA GLN A 19 32.77 17.84 10.71
C GLN A 19 33.66 17.09 9.73
N THR A 20 34.54 16.22 10.24
CA THR A 20 35.25 15.27 9.39
C THR A 20 34.28 14.23 8.84
N LEU A 21 34.55 13.71 7.64
CA LEU A 21 33.75 12.62 7.06
C LEU A 21 33.63 11.42 8.01
N LYS A 22 34.65 11.17 8.83
CA LYS A 22 34.67 10.07 9.80
C LYS A 22 33.69 10.31 10.97
N GLU A 23 33.62 11.53 11.49
CA GLU A 23 32.64 11.92 12.51
C GLU A 23 31.22 11.88 11.95
N THR A 24 31.00 12.42 10.75
CA THR A 24 29.68 12.39 10.09
C THR A 24 29.20 10.97 9.82
N ILE A 25 30.08 10.05 9.42
CA ILE A 25 29.74 8.63 9.27
C ILE A 25 29.40 7.99 10.62
N SER A 26 30.16 8.31 11.67
CA SER A 26 29.93 7.76 13.02
C SER A 26 28.60 8.23 13.65
N HIS A 27 28.16 9.45 13.35
CA HIS A 27 26.89 9.99 13.85
C HIS A 27 25.69 9.64 12.95
N HIS A 28 25.94 9.13 11.75
CA HIS A 28 24.88 8.80 10.81
C HIS A 28 24.40 7.37 11.04
N PHE A 29 23.11 7.22 11.32
CA PHE A 29 22.48 5.92 11.43
C PHE A 29 22.55 5.16 10.08
N ASP A 30 22.97 3.91 10.11
CA ASP A 30 22.96 3.05 8.93
C ASP A 30 21.57 2.46 8.72
N THR A 31 20.82 2.97 7.75
CA THR A 31 19.47 2.48 7.43
C THR A 31 19.45 1.02 7.00
N ASN A 32 20.56 0.46 6.53
CA ASN A 32 20.66 -0.97 6.22
C ASN A 32 20.56 -1.83 7.50
N ALA A 33 20.73 -1.24 8.68
CA ALA A 33 20.49 -1.93 9.94
C ALA A 33 19.00 -2.25 10.14
N ILE A 34 18.10 -1.57 9.44
CA ILE A 34 16.66 -1.85 9.40
C ILE A 34 16.41 -3.01 8.43
N THR A 35 16.87 -4.19 8.79
CA THR A 35 16.66 -5.43 8.04
C THR A 35 16.63 -6.59 9.03
N PRO A 36 15.70 -7.54 8.91
CA PRO A 36 15.66 -8.71 9.80
C PRO A 36 17.02 -9.41 9.91
N GLY A 37 17.34 -9.89 11.12
CA GLY A 37 18.60 -10.60 11.41
C GLY A 37 19.78 -9.70 11.81
N THR A 38 19.61 -8.38 11.83
CA THR A 38 20.61 -7.47 12.38
C THR A 38 20.51 -7.38 13.90
N THR A 39 21.61 -7.03 14.56
CA THR A 39 21.64 -6.73 16.01
C THR A 39 20.72 -5.55 16.36
N PHE A 40 20.61 -4.57 15.46
CA PHE A 40 19.69 -3.45 15.62
C PHE A 40 18.23 -3.93 15.72
N MET A 41 17.78 -4.79 14.80
CA MET A 41 16.40 -5.29 14.82
C MET A 41 16.12 -6.18 16.04
N ALA A 42 17.09 -6.98 16.48
CA ALA A 42 16.96 -7.78 17.69
C ALA A 42 16.76 -6.90 18.94
N ASN A 43 17.60 -5.86 19.09
CA ASN A 43 17.47 -4.91 20.18
C ASN A 43 16.15 -4.12 20.09
N LEU A 44 15.75 -3.70 18.88
CA LEU A 44 14.49 -3.00 18.66
C LEU A 44 13.29 -3.85 19.09
N ASP A 45 13.27 -5.14 18.75
CA ASP A 45 12.21 -6.06 19.13
C ASP A 45 12.09 -6.22 20.66
N GLU A 46 13.21 -6.35 21.36
CA GLU A 46 13.23 -6.37 22.83
C GLU A 46 12.72 -5.06 23.44
N GLN A 47 13.16 -3.92 22.91
CA GLN A 47 12.71 -2.61 23.39
C GLN A 47 11.22 -2.37 23.13
N LEU A 48 10.67 -2.85 21.99
CA LEU A 48 9.25 -2.75 21.69
C LEU A 48 8.41 -3.60 22.67
N LYS A 49 8.85 -4.84 22.97
CA LYS A 49 8.18 -5.68 23.98
C LYS A 49 8.19 -5.02 25.35
N TYR A 50 9.33 -4.47 25.76
CA TYR A 50 9.43 -3.71 27.01
C TYR A 50 8.49 -2.51 27.01
N PHE A 51 8.49 -1.71 25.93
CA PHE A 51 7.61 -0.54 25.79
C PHE A 51 6.13 -0.91 25.90
N ILE A 52 5.68 -1.96 25.21
CA ILE A 52 4.29 -2.44 25.29
C ILE A 52 3.93 -2.83 26.73
N ASN A 53 4.80 -3.56 27.42
CA ASN A 53 4.57 -3.94 28.82
C ASN A 53 4.49 -2.72 29.75
N VAL A 54 5.35 -1.72 29.55
CA VAL A 54 5.28 -0.46 30.30
C VAL A 54 3.96 0.25 30.01
N LYS A 55 3.53 0.32 28.74
CA LYS A 55 2.27 0.96 28.37
C LYS A 55 1.05 0.26 28.96
N LEU A 56 0.97 -1.06 28.87
CA LEU A 56 -0.10 -1.84 29.48
C LEU A 56 -0.20 -1.67 31.00
N THR A 57 0.93 -1.42 31.68
CA THR A 57 0.96 -1.29 33.14
C THR A 57 0.78 0.14 33.64
N THR A 58 1.11 1.14 32.82
CA THR A 58 1.16 2.55 33.26
C THR A 58 0.14 3.46 32.58
N ASP A 59 -0.40 3.06 31.42
CA ASP A 59 -1.26 3.89 30.59
C ASP A 59 -2.69 3.30 30.55
N PRO A 60 -3.68 3.92 31.23
CA PRO A 60 -5.04 3.42 31.24
C PRO A 60 -5.69 3.30 29.87
N LEU A 61 -5.24 4.07 28.87
CA LEU A 61 -5.76 3.99 27.49
C LEU A 61 -5.38 2.69 26.79
N TRP A 62 -4.37 1.98 27.29
CA TRP A 62 -3.94 0.67 26.79
C TRP A 62 -4.66 -0.48 27.50
N SER A 63 -5.51 -0.18 28.49
CA SER A 63 -6.31 -1.20 29.16
C SER A 63 -7.51 -1.63 28.30
N GLY A 64 -7.77 -2.94 28.26
CA GLY A 64 -8.90 -3.50 27.51
C GLY A 64 -8.70 -3.58 25.99
N VAL A 65 -7.48 -3.35 25.49
CA VAL A 65 -7.11 -3.54 24.08
C VAL A 65 -6.32 -4.83 23.95
N ASP A 66 -6.60 -5.62 22.90
CA ASP A 66 -5.80 -6.80 22.54
C ASP A 66 -4.63 -6.38 21.64
N ILE A 67 -3.40 -6.67 22.07
CA ILE A 67 -2.19 -6.15 21.45
C ILE A 67 -1.35 -7.29 20.90
N HIS A 68 -1.16 -7.28 19.58
CA HIS A 68 -0.38 -8.28 18.85
C HIS A 68 0.90 -7.64 18.31
N LEU A 69 2.07 -8.20 18.67
CA LEU A 69 3.36 -7.79 18.12
C LEU A 69 3.90 -8.89 17.20
N SER A 70 3.94 -8.61 15.89
CA SER A 70 4.58 -9.49 14.89
C SER A 70 5.95 -8.92 14.47
N GLY A 71 6.98 -9.24 15.25
CA GLY A 71 8.34 -8.74 15.07
C GLY A 71 9.12 -9.34 13.88
N HIS A 72 10.40 -9.01 13.80
CA HIS A 72 11.28 -9.40 12.68
C HIS A 72 11.63 -10.90 12.62
N LEU A 73 11.35 -11.66 13.68
CA LEU A 73 11.53 -13.11 13.71
C LEU A 73 10.40 -13.86 13.00
N THR A 74 9.26 -13.21 12.76
CA THR A 74 8.16 -13.76 11.99
C THR A 74 8.37 -13.43 10.51
N PRO A 75 8.51 -14.44 9.62
CA PRO A 75 8.69 -14.21 8.19
C PRO A 75 7.52 -13.44 7.56
N GLY A 76 7.81 -12.70 6.49
CA GLY A 76 6.82 -11.93 5.74
C GLY A 76 6.88 -10.43 6.01
N GLU A 77 6.48 -9.66 5.01
CA GLU A 77 6.42 -8.20 5.08
C GLU A 77 5.29 -7.73 6.00
N GLY A 78 5.46 -6.57 6.63
CA GLY A 78 4.52 -6.07 7.63
C GLY A 78 3.09 -5.97 7.13
N GLU A 79 2.90 -5.37 5.94
CA GLU A 79 1.59 -5.24 5.31
C GLU A 79 0.93 -6.60 5.00
N HIS A 80 1.70 -7.57 4.49
CA HIS A 80 1.18 -8.89 4.17
C HIS A 80 0.78 -9.67 5.42
N LYS A 81 1.54 -9.53 6.52
CA LYS A 81 1.19 -10.13 7.83
C LYS A 81 -0.09 -9.54 8.40
N ILE A 82 -0.31 -8.23 8.24
CA ILE A 82 -1.57 -7.58 8.63
C ILE A 82 -2.72 -8.12 7.78
N MET A 83 -2.56 -8.20 6.46
CA MET A 83 -3.59 -8.72 5.58
C MET A 83 -3.92 -10.20 5.88
N GLU A 84 -2.92 -11.00 6.21
CA GLU A 84 -3.11 -12.38 6.69
C GLU A 84 -3.92 -12.43 7.98
N TYR A 85 -3.61 -11.57 8.95
CA TYR A 85 -4.35 -11.48 10.20
C TYR A 85 -5.82 -11.08 9.99
N ILE A 86 -6.10 -10.12 9.10
CA ILE A 86 -7.47 -9.73 8.75
C ILE A 86 -8.22 -10.90 8.13
N ARG A 87 -7.63 -11.59 7.14
CA ARG A 87 -8.24 -12.77 6.51
C ARG A 87 -8.52 -13.88 7.52
N TYR A 88 -7.55 -14.15 8.41
CA TYR A 88 -7.72 -15.13 9.48
C TYR A 88 -8.89 -14.77 10.39
N THR A 89 -8.95 -13.52 10.86
CA THR A 89 -9.99 -13.03 11.76
C THR A 89 -11.38 -13.10 11.12
N ARG A 90 -11.49 -12.71 9.85
CA ARG A 90 -12.72 -12.85 9.04
C ARG A 90 -13.22 -14.28 8.94
N SER A 91 -12.31 -15.25 8.88
CA SER A 91 -12.65 -16.67 8.75
C SER A 91 -13.13 -17.31 10.07
N GLN A 92 -12.96 -16.62 11.21
CA GLN A 92 -13.35 -17.17 12.50
C GLN A 92 -14.87 -17.13 12.70
N PRO A 93 -15.45 -18.15 13.38
CA PRO A 93 -16.85 -18.12 13.76
C PRO A 93 -17.16 -16.91 14.66
N GLY A 94 -18.23 -16.18 14.36
CA GLY A 94 -18.65 -15.03 15.15
C GLY A 94 -17.92 -13.71 14.84
N TYR A 95 -17.17 -13.65 13.73
CA TYR A 95 -16.62 -12.40 13.22
C TYR A 95 -17.72 -11.35 13.00
N ASP A 96 -17.53 -10.15 13.52
CA ASP A 96 -18.43 -9.02 13.26
C ASP A 96 -18.11 -8.40 11.91
N VAL A 97 -19.05 -8.54 10.97
CA VAL A 97 -18.95 -7.96 9.62
C VAL A 97 -18.88 -6.43 9.60
N ASN A 98 -19.25 -5.77 10.71
CA ASN A 98 -19.14 -4.31 10.88
C ASN A 98 -17.87 -3.90 11.63
N THR A 99 -16.90 -4.81 11.79
CA THR A 99 -15.59 -4.47 12.34
C THR A 99 -14.98 -3.32 11.53
N ARG A 100 -14.49 -2.30 12.23
CA ARG A 100 -13.91 -1.09 11.61
C ARG A 100 -12.39 -1.17 11.67
N HIS A 101 -11.77 -1.26 10.52
CA HIS A 101 -10.32 -1.37 10.35
C HIS A 101 -9.71 0.00 10.08
N CYS A 102 -8.59 0.28 10.73
CA CYS A 102 -7.77 1.46 10.46
C CYS A 102 -6.31 1.02 10.33
N LEU A 103 -5.72 1.22 9.16
CA LEU A 103 -4.34 0.84 8.88
C LEU A 103 -3.49 2.10 8.63
N TYR A 104 -2.40 2.24 9.37
CA TYR A 104 -1.45 3.33 9.19
C TYR A 104 -0.38 2.95 8.17
N GLY A 105 -0.11 3.87 7.24
CA GLY A 105 1.05 3.80 6.37
C GLY A 105 1.01 4.78 5.20
N LEU A 106 2.18 5.06 4.61
CA LEU A 106 2.31 6.04 3.54
C LEU A 106 2.30 5.41 2.14
N ASP A 107 2.45 4.10 2.05
CA ASP A 107 2.58 3.39 0.78
C ASP A 107 1.23 3.29 0.06
N ALA A 108 1.27 3.39 -1.26
CA ALA A 108 0.06 3.35 -2.09
C ALA A 108 -0.51 1.92 -2.17
N ASP A 109 0.33 0.90 -2.01
CA ASP A 109 -0.08 -0.51 -2.03
C ASP A 109 -1.07 -0.83 -0.92
N LEU A 110 -1.03 -0.12 0.20
CA LEU A 110 -2.01 -0.24 1.28
C LEU A 110 -3.44 0.09 0.84
N ILE A 111 -3.62 0.93 -0.19
CA ILE A 111 -4.94 1.19 -0.78
C ILE A 111 -5.45 -0.07 -1.48
N MET A 112 -4.61 -0.70 -2.31
CA MET A 112 -4.94 -1.91 -3.03
C MET A 112 -5.18 -3.08 -2.08
N LEU A 113 -4.28 -3.28 -1.11
CA LEU A 113 -4.39 -4.32 -0.11
C LEU A 113 -5.61 -4.12 0.79
N GLY A 114 -5.92 -2.88 1.18
CA GLY A 114 -7.13 -2.58 1.95
C GLY A 114 -8.41 -2.91 1.17
N LEU A 115 -8.47 -2.56 -0.13
CA LEU A 115 -9.61 -2.90 -0.99
C LEU A 115 -9.78 -4.42 -1.17
N VAL A 116 -8.69 -5.17 -1.33
CA VAL A 116 -8.72 -6.63 -1.54
C VAL A 116 -9.28 -7.40 -0.33
N THR A 117 -9.32 -6.77 0.85
CA THR A 117 -9.95 -7.39 2.04
C THR A 117 -11.47 -7.49 1.91
N HIS A 118 -12.08 -6.70 1.02
CA HIS A 118 -13.53 -6.55 0.87
C HIS A 118 -14.24 -6.17 2.19
N GLU A 119 -13.52 -5.58 3.14
CA GLU A 119 -14.08 -5.03 4.37
C GLU A 119 -14.92 -3.78 4.07
N MET A 120 -16.10 -3.71 4.68
CA MET A 120 -17.00 -2.56 4.47
C MET A 120 -16.47 -1.30 5.15
N HIS A 121 -15.88 -1.45 6.33
CA HIS A 121 -15.41 -0.31 7.13
C HIS A 121 -13.90 -0.34 7.26
N PHE A 122 -13.22 0.15 6.23
CA PHE A 122 -11.75 0.20 6.19
C PHE A 122 -11.28 1.63 5.91
N ALA A 123 -10.36 2.13 6.74
CA ALA A 123 -9.72 3.42 6.56
C ALA A 123 -8.19 3.31 6.58
N LEU A 124 -7.53 4.20 5.86
CA LEU A 124 -6.08 4.38 5.90
C LEU A 124 -5.73 5.69 6.60
N LEU A 125 -4.94 5.61 7.66
CA LEU A 125 -4.39 6.77 8.35
C LEU A 125 -3.04 7.13 7.75
N ARG A 126 -2.91 8.35 7.23
CA ARG A 126 -1.72 8.81 6.50
C ARG A 126 -1.29 10.19 6.99
N GLU A 127 0.00 10.45 6.97
CA GLU A 127 0.53 11.79 7.22
C GLU A 127 0.41 12.65 5.96
N GLU A 128 0.23 13.96 6.12
CA GLU A 128 0.29 14.92 5.02
C GLU A 128 1.67 14.89 4.36
N VAL A 129 1.70 14.54 3.08
CA VAL A 129 2.89 14.66 2.25
C VAL A 129 3.01 16.08 1.71
N LYS A 130 3.91 16.88 2.29
CA LYS A 130 4.19 18.25 1.82
C LYS A 130 5.14 18.21 0.61
N TYR A 131 4.62 18.54 -0.56
CA TYR A 131 5.41 18.66 -1.81
C TYR A 131 6.10 20.04 -1.88
N GLY A 132 7.42 20.07 -2.01
CA GLY A 132 8.19 21.32 -2.12
C GLY A 132 9.67 21.20 -1.74
N PRO A 133 10.49 22.25 -1.93
CA PRO A 133 11.90 22.22 -1.56
C PRO A 133 12.05 21.96 -0.07
N LYS A 134 12.68 20.83 0.28
CA LYS A 134 12.96 20.43 1.67
C LYS A 134 13.82 21.49 2.34
N LYS A 135 13.21 22.41 3.09
CA LYS A 135 13.93 23.19 4.10
C LYS A 135 14.52 22.18 5.09
N ILE A 136 15.76 22.43 5.52
CA ILE A 136 16.50 21.58 6.47
C ILE A 136 15.54 21.20 7.60
N SER A 137 15.37 19.88 7.80
CA SER A 137 14.42 19.26 8.72
C SER A 137 14.50 19.92 10.10
N LYS A 138 13.59 20.85 10.38
CA LYS A 138 13.17 21.06 11.77
C LYS A 138 12.56 19.73 12.21
N ILE A 139 12.89 19.30 13.41
CA ILE A 139 12.12 18.27 14.12
C ILE A 139 10.67 18.76 14.12
N VAL A 140 9.82 18.09 13.36
CA VAL A 140 8.38 18.40 13.33
C VAL A 140 7.83 17.94 14.66
N ARG A 141 7.18 18.84 15.40
CA ARG A 141 6.48 18.45 16.63
C ARG A 141 5.29 17.58 16.26
N GLU A 142 4.98 16.59 17.06
CA GLU A 142 3.85 15.67 16.82
C GLU A 142 2.52 16.43 16.60
N GLU A 143 2.34 17.54 17.33
CA GLU A 143 1.19 18.46 17.24
C GLU A 143 1.08 19.21 15.90
N GLU A 144 2.15 19.25 15.11
CA GLU A 144 2.19 19.92 13.79
C GLU A 144 1.99 18.95 12.62
N ILE A 145 1.82 17.65 12.91
CA ILE A 145 1.58 16.62 11.89
C ILE A 145 0.11 16.66 11.52
N ASN A 146 -0.16 16.98 10.25
CA ASN A 146 -1.50 16.88 9.68
C ASN A 146 -1.76 15.44 9.26
N TRP A 147 -2.88 14.89 9.71
CA TRP A 147 -3.31 13.53 9.41
C TRP A 147 -4.46 13.53 8.41
N HIS A 148 -4.40 12.59 7.47
CA HIS A 148 -5.46 12.30 6.51
C HIS A 148 -6.02 10.93 6.79
N LEU A 149 -7.35 10.82 6.84
CA LEU A 149 -8.06 9.56 6.95
C LEU A 149 -8.72 9.26 5.59
N LEU A 150 -8.14 8.34 4.84
CA LEU A 150 -8.68 7.90 3.55
C LEU A 150 -9.67 6.77 3.79
N GLN A 151 -10.95 7.03 3.55
CA GLN A 151 -12.02 6.05 3.72
C GLN A 151 -12.15 5.18 2.46
N LEU A 152 -11.85 3.89 2.57
CA LEU A 152 -11.94 2.97 1.43
C LEU A 152 -13.38 2.64 1.06
N CYS A 153 -14.33 2.75 1.99
CA CYS A 153 -15.76 2.61 1.66
C CYS A 153 -16.21 3.64 0.62
N LEU A 154 -15.83 4.91 0.78
CA LEU A 154 -16.13 5.95 -0.18
C LEU A 154 -15.42 5.69 -1.52
N LEU A 155 -14.17 5.22 -1.49
CA LEU A 155 -13.46 4.86 -2.71
C LEU A 155 -14.20 3.75 -3.48
N ARG A 156 -14.75 2.74 -2.79
CA ARG A 156 -15.57 1.68 -3.40
C ARG A 156 -16.82 2.25 -4.04
N ASP A 157 -17.50 3.21 -3.41
CA ASP A 157 -18.65 3.91 -3.99
C ASP A 157 -18.26 4.68 -5.26
N TYR A 158 -17.09 5.34 -5.27
CA TYR A 158 -16.56 6.01 -6.46
C TYR A 158 -16.22 5.02 -7.59
N ILE A 159 -15.68 3.84 -7.25
CA ILE A 159 -15.45 2.76 -8.22
C ILE A 159 -16.78 2.28 -8.81
N ASP A 160 -17.81 2.03 -7.98
CA ASP A 160 -19.15 1.66 -8.46
C ASP A 160 -19.70 2.70 -9.44
N LEU A 161 -19.62 3.98 -9.07
CA LEU A 161 -20.06 5.09 -9.93
C LEU A 161 -19.35 5.12 -11.29
N GLU A 162 -18.04 4.88 -11.31
CA GLU A 162 -17.23 4.88 -12.54
C GLU A 162 -17.62 3.73 -13.49
N PHE A 163 -17.88 2.54 -12.95
CA PHE A 163 -18.21 1.34 -13.75
C PHE A 163 -19.71 1.07 -13.91
N ARG A 164 -20.58 1.84 -13.26
CA ARG A 164 -22.04 1.65 -13.32
C ARG A 164 -22.60 1.61 -14.75
N SER A 165 -21.97 2.33 -15.68
CA SER A 165 -22.35 2.37 -17.09
C SER A 165 -22.23 1.04 -17.83
N VAL A 166 -21.45 0.07 -17.31
CA VAL A 166 -21.32 -1.26 -17.90
C VAL A 166 -22.45 -2.20 -17.48
N LYS A 167 -23.11 -1.92 -16.34
CA LYS A 167 -24.11 -2.81 -15.71
C LYS A 167 -25.22 -3.24 -16.65
N GLU A 168 -25.71 -2.34 -17.49
CA GLU A 168 -26.78 -2.61 -18.45
C GLU A 168 -26.31 -3.35 -19.71
N LYS A 169 -25.00 -3.43 -19.94
CA LYS A 169 -24.37 -4.02 -21.14
C LYS A 169 -23.85 -5.43 -20.91
N LEU A 170 -23.76 -5.88 -19.65
CA LEU A 170 -23.21 -7.20 -19.32
C LEU A 170 -24.17 -8.34 -19.68
N LYS A 171 -23.58 -9.47 -20.10
CA LYS A 171 -24.29 -10.73 -20.33
C LYS A 171 -24.45 -11.57 -19.06
N PHE A 172 -23.81 -11.15 -17.97
CA PHE A 172 -23.75 -11.82 -16.66
C PHE A 172 -24.08 -10.80 -15.55
N PRO A 173 -24.41 -11.25 -14.32
CA PRO A 173 -24.76 -10.36 -13.21
C PRO A 173 -23.62 -9.40 -12.85
N TYR A 174 -23.95 -8.13 -12.66
CA TYR A 174 -23.02 -7.14 -12.14
C TYR A 174 -22.83 -7.32 -10.64
N ASP A 175 -21.59 -7.50 -10.22
CA ASP A 175 -21.11 -7.56 -8.85
C ASP A 175 -19.95 -6.56 -8.66
N LEU A 176 -20.08 -5.70 -7.64
CA LEU A 176 -19.09 -4.68 -7.32
C LEU A 176 -17.79 -5.30 -6.80
N GLU A 177 -17.85 -6.43 -6.07
CA GLU A 177 -16.64 -7.02 -5.49
C GLU A 177 -15.69 -7.52 -6.59
N ASN A 178 -16.24 -8.14 -7.63
CA ASN A 178 -15.45 -8.56 -8.78
C ASN A 178 -14.94 -7.37 -9.61
N ILE A 179 -15.68 -6.25 -9.66
CA ILE A 179 -15.20 -5.02 -10.31
C ILE A 179 -14.03 -4.42 -9.52
N VAL A 180 -14.08 -4.43 -8.19
CA VAL A 180 -12.99 -3.98 -7.32
C VAL A 180 -11.76 -4.87 -7.53
N ASP A 181 -11.93 -6.19 -7.62
CA ASP A 181 -10.85 -7.15 -7.90
C ASP A 181 -10.19 -6.90 -9.26
N ASP A 182 -10.97 -6.68 -10.31
CA ASP A 182 -10.46 -6.30 -11.64
C ASP A 182 -9.82 -4.90 -11.63
N TRP A 183 -10.33 -3.98 -10.82
CA TRP A 183 -9.74 -2.63 -10.65
C TRP A 183 -8.37 -2.68 -9.98
N ILE A 184 -8.20 -3.54 -8.98
CA ILE A 184 -6.91 -3.79 -8.34
C ILE A 184 -5.94 -4.41 -9.36
N LEU A 185 -6.39 -5.38 -10.16
CA LEU A 185 -5.59 -5.97 -11.24
C LEU A 185 -5.11 -4.90 -12.24
N MET A 186 -5.99 -3.99 -12.67
CA MET A 186 -5.61 -2.85 -13.51
C MET A 186 -4.58 -1.95 -12.83
N GLY A 187 -4.72 -1.70 -11.53
CA GLY A 187 -3.75 -0.95 -10.73
C GLY A 187 -2.35 -1.58 -10.76
N TYR A 188 -2.27 -2.90 -10.59
CA TYR A 188 -1.00 -3.63 -10.65
C TYR A 188 -0.31 -3.60 -12.02
N LEU A 189 -1.06 -3.40 -13.11
CA LEU A 189 -0.47 -3.21 -14.46
C LEU A 189 0.23 -1.86 -14.62
N VAL A 190 -0.22 -0.82 -13.91
CA VAL A 190 0.44 0.49 -13.92
C VAL A 190 1.81 0.40 -13.23
N GLY A 191 1.88 -0.38 -12.16
CA GLY A 191 3.12 -0.63 -11.46
C GLY A 191 2.94 -1.45 -10.21
N ASN A 192 3.94 -2.26 -9.93
CA ASN A 192 4.10 -2.99 -8.67
C ASN A 192 5.59 -3.27 -8.45
N ASP A 193 5.96 -3.64 -7.24
CA ASP A 193 7.36 -3.85 -6.88
C ASP A 193 7.99 -5.13 -7.49
N PHE A 194 7.16 -6.01 -8.05
CA PHE A 194 7.59 -7.34 -8.52
C PHE A 194 7.83 -7.41 -10.03
N ILE A 195 7.10 -6.61 -10.82
CA ILE A 195 7.11 -6.66 -12.29
C ILE A 195 7.62 -5.32 -12.83
N PRO A 196 8.51 -5.33 -13.85
CA PRO A 196 8.91 -4.09 -14.52
C PRO A 196 7.69 -3.33 -15.05
N HIS A 197 7.69 -2.01 -14.88
CA HIS A 197 6.62 -1.16 -15.41
C HIS A 197 6.45 -1.36 -16.92
N LEU A 198 5.19 -1.43 -17.35
CA LEU A 198 4.87 -1.39 -18.77
C LEU A 198 5.31 -0.04 -19.36
N PRO A 199 5.95 -0.03 -20.54
CA PRO A 199 6.23 1.21 -21.27
C PRO A 199 4.93 2.01 -21.46
N HIS A 200 5.00 3.33 -21.34
CA HIS A 200 3.87 4.25 -21.59
C HIS A 200 2.65 4.14 -20.65
N VAL A 201 2.69 3.26 -19.64
CA VAL A 201 1.62 3.12 -18.63
C VAL A 201 2.10 3.70 -17.29
N HIS A 202 2.09 5.03 -17.19
CA HIS A 202 2.44 5.74 -15.95
C HIS A 202 1.28 6.60 -15.45
N ILE A 203 1.08 6.69 -14.13
CA ILE A 203 0.03 7.52 -13.50
C ILE A 203 0.14 8.98 -13.97
N ASN A 204 1.37 9.50 -14.10
CA ASN A 204 1.64 10.85 -14.56
C ASN A 204 1.30 11.10 -16.05
N GLN A 205 0.93 10.05 -16.79
CA GLN A 205 0.54 10.06 -18.20
C GLN A 205 -0.92 9.64 -18.40
N GLU A 206 -1.78 9.80 -17.38
CA GLU A 206 -3.22 9.47 -17.44
C GLU A 206 -3.50 7.98 -17.76
N ALA A 207 -2.60 7.08 -17.34
CA ALA A 207 -2.75 5.64 -17.59
C ALA A 207 -4.02 5.03 -16.95
N LEU A 208 -4.47 5.54 -15.80
CA LEU A 208 -5.64 4.98 -15.10
C LEU A 208 -6.95 5.14 -15.90
N PRO A 209 -7.34 6.36 -16.34
CA PRO A 209 -8.47 6.54 -17.25
C PRO A 209 -8.39 5.64 -18.50
N LEU A 210 -7.20 5.50 -19.10
CA LEU A 210 -7.00 4.65 -20.27
C LEU A 210 -7.35 3.18 -19.99
N LEU A 211 -6.84 2.63 -18.88
CA LEU A 211 -7.09 1.26 -18.46
C LEU A 211 -8.58 1.03 -18.18
N TRP A 212 -9.24 1.98 -17.51
CA TRP A 212 -10.68 1.90 -17.19
C TRP A 212 -11.55 1.98 -18.44
N GLU A 213 -11.22 2.86 -19.40
CA GLU A 213 -11.94 2.96 -20.67
C GLU A 213 -11.78 1.70 -21.53
N ALA A 214 -10.58 1.13 -21.58
CA ALA A 214 -10.36 -0.16 -22.24
C ALA A 214 -11.20 -1.26 -21.57
N TYR A 215 -11.24 -1.29 -20.23
CA TYR A 215 -11.98 -2.29 -19.47
C TYR A 215 -13.49 -2.15 -19.68
N LYS A 216 -14.03 -0.92 -19.62
CA LYS A 216 -15.45 -0.62 -19.91
C LYS A 216 -15.89 -1.07 -21.30
N LYS A 217 -14.98 -1.06 -22.29
CA LYS A 217 -15.23 -1.56 -23.65
C LYS A 217 -15.15 -3.08 -23.75
N VAL A 218 -14.21 -3.70 -23.04
CA VAL A 218 -13.93 -5.14 -23.14
C VAL A 218 -14.91 -5.96 -22.31
N LEU A 219 -15.20 -5.56 -21.07
CA LEU A 219 -16.00 -6.34 -20.11
C LEU A 219 -17.35 -6.83 -20.68
N PRO A 220 -18.15 -6.02 -21.41
CA PRO A 220 -19.40 -6.49 -22.02
C PRO A 220 -19.24 -7.58 -23.10
N THR A 221 -18.04 -7.71 -23.66
CA THR A 221 -17.74 -8.74 -24.67
C THR A 221 -17.37 -10.09 -24.04
N LEU A 222 -16.89 -10.07 -22.79
CA LEU A 222 -16.52 -11.23 -22.01
C LEU A 222 -17.74 -12.02 -21.50
N ASP A 223 -17.49 -13.23 -21.03
CA ASP A 223 -18.45 -14.13 -20.38
C ASP A 223 -18.38 -14.08 -18.84
N GLY A 224 -17.45 -13.31 -18.27
CA GLY A 224 -17.28 -13.07 -16.84
C GLY A 224 -16.16 -12.06 -16.55
N TYR A 225 -15.70 -12.02 -15.30
CA TYR A 225 -14.65 -11.12 -14.81
C TYR A 225 -13.23 -11.62 -15.15
N MET A 226 -12.23 -10.74 -15.09
CA MET A 226 -10.84 -11.12 -15.41
C MET A 226 -10.19 -11.85 -14.24
N ASN A 227 -10.44 -11.40 -13.01
CA ASN A 227 -9.98 -12.00 -11.77
C ASN A 227 -11.15 -12.65 -11.04
N GLU A 228 -11.02 -13.93 -10.71
CA GLU A 228 -12.03 -14.70 -9.98
C GLU A 228 -11.40 -15.19 -8.66
N ASN A 229 -11.61 -14.44 -7.56
CA ASN A 229 -11.08 -14.75 -6.23
C ASN A 229 -9.54 -14.94 -6.18
N GLY A 230 -8.80 -14.19 -7.00
CA GLY A 230 -7.34 -14.28 -7.07
C GLY A 230 -6.82 -15.21 -8.17
N GLU A 231 -7.70 -15.94 -8.87
CA GLU A 231 -7.34 -16.69 -10.07
C GLU A 231 -7.60 -15.85 -11.33
N LEU A 232 -6.55 -15.61 -12.11
CA LEU A 232 -6.64 -14.83 -13.34
C LEU A 232 -7.14 -15.70 -14.49
N ASN A 233 -8.27 -15.31 -15.10
CA ASN A 233 -8.74 -15.92 -16.32
C ASN A 233 -7.95 -15.40 -17.52
N LEU A 234 -6.94 -16.18 -17.95
CA LEU A 234 -6.02 -15.78 -19.00
C LEU A 234 -6.70 -15.49 -20.34
N SER A 235 -7.75 -16.22 -20.71
CA SER A 235 -8.47 -15.99 -21.97
C SER A 235 -9.19 -14.65 -21.99
N ARG A 236 -9.80 -14.25 -20.87
CA ARG A 236 -10.43 -12.93 -20.73
C ARG A 236 -9.39 -11.82 -20.64
N PHE A 237 -8.32 -12.07 -19.90
CA PHE A 237 -7.22 -11.13 -19.74
C PHE A 237 -6.47 -10.88 -21.06
N GLU A 238 -6.31 -11.88 -21.93
CA GLU A 238 -5.74 -11.73 -23.27
C GLU A 238 -6.57 -10.78 -24.14
N ILE A 239 -7.90 -10.87 -24.09
CA ILE A 239 -8.80 -9.96 -24.82
C ILE A 239 -8.61 -8.52 -24.32
N TYR A 240 -8.47 -8.33 -23.00
CA TYR A 240 -8.19 -7.03 -22.40
C TYR A 240 -6.84 -6.46 -22.84
N LEU A 241 -5.76 -7.25 -22.76
CA LEU A 241 -4.44 -6.84 -23.25
C LEU A 241 -4.43 -6.52 -24.75
N THR A 242 -5.21 -7.26 -25.55
CA THR A 242 -5.37 -6.99 -26.99
C THR A 242 -6.09 -5.67 -27.25
N ALA A 243 -6.99 -5.25 -26.37
CA ALA A 243 -7.58 -3.92 -26.43
C ALA A 243 -6.58 -2.84 -26.02
N LEU A 244 -5.73 -3.10 -25.02
CA LEU A 244 -4.68 -2.18 -24.58
C LEU A 244 -3.57 -1.99 -25.62
N SER A 245 -3.20 -3.04 -26.36
CA SER A 245 -2.13 -2.95 -27.37
C SER A 245 -2.46 -1.96 -28.51
N LYS A 246 -3.74 -1.70 -28.78
CA LYS A 246 -4.15 -0.66 -29.74
C LYS A 246 -3.72 0.74 -29.28
N TYR A 247 -3.78 1.00 -27.98
CA TYR A 247 -3.39 2.27 -27.39
C TYR A 247 -1.87 2.41 -27.29
N ASP A 248 -1.17 1.31 -27.02
CA ASP A 248 0.30 1.26 -27.04
C ASP A 248 0.84 1.53 -28.46
N TYR A 249 0.18 1.02 -29.49
CA TYR A 249 0.56 1.28 -30.89
C TYR A 249 0.36 2.74 -31.34
N GLU A 250 -0.56 3.47 -30.70
CA GLU A 250 -0.85 4.87 -31.01
C GLU A 250 0.15 5.86 -30.37
N HIS A 251 1.02 5.39 -29.46
CA HIS A 251 2.02 6.18 -28.73
C HIS A 251 3.46 5.79 -29.09
#